data_AF-A0A4Y7RQE5-F1
#
_entry.id   AF-A0A4Y7RQE5-F1
#
_cell.length_a   1.000
_cell.length_b   1.000
_cell.length_c   1.000
_cell.angle_alpha   90.00
_cell.angle_beta   90.00
_cell.angle_gamma   90.00
#
_symmetry.space_group_name_H-M   'P 1'
#
loop_
_entity.id
_entity.type
_entity.pdbx_description
1 polymer ?
#
loop_
_entity_poly.entity_id
_entity_poly.type
_entity_poly.pdbx_seq_one_letter_code
_entity_poly.pdbx_strand_id
1 'polypeptide(L)'
;MNRRQFITLTVAGLASLGLTGCLPREISARLKKYSVVAANDTPKDLLREATHICRGVRDEVKIQAAVSAAAGGKCLILPGTYNKDSSTGIAVRSNTEIEIASGAIINQNKLDDDCSIFINSDQINGNTNIKIHGEGVLNGNRHKSTAGKHYAVDFVKVKDGLVECYIDNFRTLEARLRESYAVVRNLRFTNMPKDEESLLRFTDAESGSLELFNPSHTRWSIETANPCRSPSYLKVSLNKGQIGGVQSNKWSNEGINLDLRYKMFSFWMRIEGLTLDNDLSAVLDAVKLGFHGEKGYPAPDFILTAMYSRNSAVWVRLIGVPSVNSESLMARTMSRIKYLSLRLDTTHIGNIPGPLTVDFDDLSLIPIKDGGKVCFSFDDGYSTWATVGDILSEYGYRGCFNVSTGLVNDEGKTYSDLLPMYKKLAIEGHEIGSHGHSHRVNRKNLYYELITSKEILQRDGLGDIRFFSYPGGPSLWLGDMTAAAHEVYSGCRSTAKNITTQGDIKPLFSTIAITLDNSTEKINTQIAWAINNHENVALYAHTLDGVDCSEARLREVCDFLYDLGIPVVTYSEMFPEGDYPEPDWRSAKKKHLV
;
A
#
# COMPACT_ATOMS: atom_id res chain seq x y z
N MET A 1 -31.69 13.10 14.11
CA MET A 1 -31.97 11.78 14.71
C MET A 1 -31.31 10.73 13.84
N ASN A 2 -30.32 9.91 14.21
CA ASN A 2 -29.55 9.66 15.43
C ASN A 2 -28.07 9.51 15.02
N ARG A 3 -27.16 10.31 15.58
CA ARG A 3 -25.70 10.13 15.43
C ARG A 3 -25.28 8.94 16.30
N ARG A 4 -24.82 7.85 15.69
CA ARG A 4 -24.10 6.79 16.42
C ARG A 4 -22.66 7.28 16.65
N GLN A 5 -22.33 7.59 17.90
CA GLN A 5 -20.96 7.84 18.34
C GLN A 5 -20.16 6.54 18.23
N PHE A 6 -19.19 6.49 17.33
CA PHE A 6 -18.10 5.53 17.39
C PHE A 6 -17.12 6.03 18.45
N ILE A 7 -17.00 5.30 19.55
CA ILE A 7 -15.95 5.55 20.54
C ILE A 7 -14.74 4.74 20.08
N THR A 8 -13.83 5.41 19.39
CA THR A 8 -12.47 4.91 19.13
C THR A 8 -11.73 4.93 20.47
N LEU A 9 -11.33 3.75 20.96
CA LEU A 9 -10.53 3.63 22.18
C LEU A 9 -9.08 4.01 21.87
N THR A 10 -8.75 5.29 21.97
CA THR A 10 -7.36 5.76 21.98
C THR A 10 -6.76 5.59 23.37
N VAL A 11 -5.52 5.13 23.45
CA VAL A 11 -4.72 4.91 24.67
C VAL A 11 -4.67 6.16 25.59
N ALA A 12 -4.88 7.36 25.02
CA ALA A 12 -4.95 8.63 25.75
C ALA A 12 -6.07 8.71 26.81
N GLY A 13 -7.13 7.89 26.73
CA GLY A 13 -8.25 7.91 27.68
C GLY A 13 -7.96 7.24 29.04
N LEU A 14 -6.90 6.42 29.15
CA LEU A 14 -6.57 5.68 30.38
C LEU A 14 -5.59 6.42 31.32
N ALA A 15 -4.83 7.40 30.81
CA ALA A 15 -3.76 8.04 31.56
C ALA A 15 -4.26 9.03 32.64
N SER A 16 -5.50 9.54 32.53
CA SER A 16 -6.06 10.53 33.46
C SER A 16 -6.59 9.94 34.78
N LEU A 17 -6.55 8.62 34.98
CA LEU A 17 -7.15 7.93 36.14
C LEU A 17 -6.15 7.39 37.18
N GLY A 18 -4.84 7.65 37.03
CA GLY A 18 -3.86 7.38 38.10
C GLY A 18 -3.75 5.91 38.57
N LEU A 19 -4.10 4.95 37.72
CA LEU A 19 -4.03 3.52 38.05
C LEU A 19 -2.70 2.91 37.57
N THR A 20 -1.69 2.94 38.42
CA THR A 20 -0.50 2.10 38.26
C THR A 20 -0.82 0.66 38.61
N GLY A 21 -0.68 -0.26 37.63
CA GLY A 21 -0.71 -1.70 37.85
C GLY A 21 -2.12 -2.32 37.76
N CYS A 22 -2.32 -3.16 36.76
CA CYS A 22 -3.58 -3.80 36.33
C CYS A 22 -4.55 -2.88 35.56
N LEU A 23 -4.85 -3.30 34.32
CA LEU A 23 -6.01 -2.83 33.55
C LEU A 23 -7.26 -2.81 34.45
N PRO A 24 -8.10 -1.77 34.37
CA PRO A 24 -9.37 -1.73 35.09
C PRO A 24 -10.14 -3.04 34.88
N ARG A 25 -10.67 -3.63 35.96
CA ARG A 25 -11.38 -4.93 35.94
C ARG A 25 -12.44 -5.02 34.84
N GLU A 26 -13.02 -3.91 34.43
CA GLU A 26 -14.02 -3.82 33.35
C GLU A 26 -13.44 -3.97 31.93
N ILE A 27 -12.18 -3.56 31.69
CA ILE A 27 -11.49 -3.72 30.40
C ILE A 27 -10.92 -5.14 30.27
N SER A 28 -10.33 -5.68 31.35
CA SER A 28 -9.94 -7.10 31.42
C SER A 28 -11.15 -8.04 31.26
N ALA A 29 -12.34 -7.62 31.73
CA ALA A 29 -13.59 -8.35 31.49
C ALA A 29 -14.12 -8.23 30.04
N ARG A 30 -13.84 -7.12 29.33
CA ARG A 30 -14.21 -6.93 27.91
C ARG A 30 -13.32 -7.72 26.95
N LEU A 31 -12.01 -7.80 27.20
CA LEU A 31 -11.05 -8.58 26.41
C LEU A 31 -11.24 -10.10 26.57
N LYS A 32 -11.83 -10.56 27.69
CA LYS A 32 -12.26 -11.96 27.90
C LYS A 32 -13.36 -12.44 26.93
N LYS A 33 -13.91 -11.56 26.09
CA LYS A 33 -14.97 -11.87 25.12
C LYS A 33 -14.45 -12.09 23.69
N TYR A 34 -13.14 -11.91 23.45
CA TYR A 34 -12.51 -12.08 22.14
C TYR A 34 -11.56 -13.27 22.14
N SER A 35 -11.46 -13.96 21.01
CA SER A 35 -10.33 -14.86 20.79
C SER A 35 -9.19 -14.04 20.18
N VAL A 36 -8.07 -13.98 20.88
CA VAL A 36 -6.91 -13.18 20.47
C VAL A 36 -5.79 -14.11 20.00
N VAL A 37 -5.22 -13.83 18.83
CA VAL A 37 -4.14 -14.60 18.21
C VAL A 37 -2.88 -13.76 18.12
N ALA A 38 -1.77 -14.26 18.65
CA ALA A 38 -0.44 -13.67 18.49
C ALA A 38 0.45 -14.54 17.60
N ALA A 39 1.29 -13.89 16.80
CA ALA A 39 2.43 -14.48 16.11
C ALA A 39 3.57 -14.78 17.10
N ASN A 40 4.60 -15.47 16.62
CA ASN A 40 5.82 -15.71 17.43
C ASN A 40 6.67 -14.44 17.61
N ASP A 41 6.53 -13.48 16.70
CA ASP A 41 7.20 -12.19 16.66
C ASP A 41 6.30 -11.04 17.13
N THR A 42 5.09 -11.33 17.62
CA THR A 42 4.21 -10.32 18.25
C THR A 42 4.92 -9.68 19.46
N PRO A 43 4.79 -8.34 19.62
CA PRO A 43 5.31 -7.63 20.79
C PRO A 43 4.93 -8.25 22.14
N LYS A 44 5.87 -8.24 23.10
CA LYS A 44 5.77 -8.98 24.38
C LYS A 44 4.65 -8.48 25.30
N ASP A 45 4.35 -7.20 25.22
CA ASP A 45 3.27 -6.51 25.91
C ASP A 45 1.89 -7.00 25.41
N LEU A 46 1.74 -7.22 24.09
CA LEU A 46 0.52 -7.75 23.48
C LEU A 46 0.37 -9.28 23.66
N LEU A 47 1.49 -10.01 23.75
CA LEU A 47 1.48 -11.48 23.95
C LEU A 47 0.71 -11.92 25.20
N ARG A 48 0.62 -11.08 26.23
CA ARG A 48 -0.08 -11.41 27.49
C ARG A 48 -1.59 -11.52 27.33
N GLU A 49 -2.14 -10.92 26.28
CA GLU A 49 -3.57 -10.93 25.97
C GLU A 49 -3.94 -12.05 24.99
N ALA A 50 -2.94 -12.71 24.39
CA ALA A 50 -3.14 -13.75 23.40
C ALA A 50 -3.73 -15.03 24.02
N THR A 51 -4.88 -15.45 23.50
CA THR A 51 -5.48 -16.76 23.81
C THR A 51 -4.85 -17.88 23.00
N HIS A 52 -4.26 -17.55 21.84
CA HIS A 52 -3.63 -18.49 20.92
C HIS A 52 -2.31 -17.90 20.46
N ILE A 53 -1.22 -18.64 20.66
CA ILE A 53 0.14 -18.21 20.27
C ILE A 53 0.64 -19.12 19.15
N CYS A 54 0.95 -18.50 18.02
CA CYS A 54 1.51 -19.11 16.82
C CYS A 54 3.02 -19.31 16.97
N ARG A 55 3.62 -20.13 16.09
CA ARG A 55 5.04 -20.50 16.18
C ARG A 55 5.85 -20.10 14.95
N GLY A 56 5.20 -19.48 13.96
CA GLY A 56 5.80 -19.12 12.67
C GLY A 56 5.77 -20.25 11.66
N VAL A 57 5.08 -21.36 11.96
CA VAL A 57 4.94 -22.55 11.11
C VAL A 57 3.56 -23.14 11.36
N ARG A 58 2.82 -23.41 10.29
CA ARG A 58 1.44 -23.91 10.30
C ARG A 58 0.51 -23.08 11.20
N ASP A 59 0.68 -21.76 11.15
CA ASP A 59 -0.02 -20.84 12.05
C ASP A 59 -1.53 -20.82 11.76
N GLU A 60 -1.96 -21.27 10.57
CA GLU A 60 -3.37 -21.47 10.24
C GLU A 60 -4.09 -22.39 11.23
N VAL A 61 -3.39 -23.35 11.84
CA VAL A 61 -3.97 -24.25 12.86
C VAL A 61 -4.36 -23.47 14.11
N LYS A 62 -3.52 -22.53 14.54
CA LYS A 62 -3.76 -21.70 15.73
C LYS A 62 -4.78 -20.61 15.45
N ILE A 63 -4.72 -20.00 14.27
CA ILE A 63 -5.73 -19.04 13.83
C ILE A 63 -7.10 -19.73 13.73
N GLN A 64 -7.17 -20.94 13.14
CA GLN A 64 -8.41 -21.72 13.08
C GLN A 64 -8.97 -22.03 14.47
N ALA A 65 -8.12 -22.45 15.42
CA ALA A 65 -8.55 -22.72 16.78
C ALA A 65 -9.17 -21.47 17.43
N ALA A 66 -8.56 -20.30 17.22
CA ALA A 66 -9.08 -19.03 17.71
C ALA A 66 -10.39 -18.61 17.06
N VAL A 67 -10.49 -18.72 15.73
CA VAL A 67 -11.73 -18.44 14.98
C VAL A 67 -12.86 -19.36 15.41
N SER A 68 -12.57 -20.64 15.66
CA SER A 68 -13.54 -21.60 16.19
C SER A 68 -13.98 -21.24 17.62
N ALA A 69 -13.03 -20.87 18.48
CA ALA A 69 -13.28 -20.46 19.86
C ALA A 69 -14.06 -19.14 19.95
N ALA A 70 -13.90 -18.26 18.96
CA ALA A 70 -14.58 -16.96 18.89
C ALA A 70 -16.10 -17.09 18.81
N ALA A 71 -16.68 -18.26 18.58
CA ALA A 71 -18.05 -18.44 19.01
C ALA A 71 -19.12 -17.92 18.04
N GLY A 72 -18.74 -17.34 16.87
CA GLY A 72 -19.63 -16.45 16.11
C GLY A 72 -19.65 -15.04 16.70
N GLY A 73 -18.58 -14.70 17.43
CA GLY A 73 -18.22 -13.39 17.93
C GLY A 73 -16.92 -12.95 17.27
N LYS A 74 -16.04 -12.30 18.03
CA LYS A 74 -14.89 -11.59 17.48
C LYS A 74 -13.56 -12.30 17.75
N CYS A 75 -12.76 -12.40 16.70
CA CYS A 75 -11.37 -12.86 16.70
C CYS A 75 -10.46 -11.68 16.36
N LEU A 76 -9.43 -11.42 17.16
CA LEU A 76 -8.43 -10.38 16.92
C LEU A 76 -7.10 -11.04 16.60
N ILE A 77 -6.52 -10.71 15.45
CA ILE A 77 -5.18 -11.12 15.03
C ILE A 77 -4.25 -9.94 15.31
N LEU A 78 -3.31 -10.14 16.23
CA LEU A 78 -2.37 -9.11 16.68
C LEU A 78 -1.26 -8.84 15.64
N PRO A 79 -0.49 -7.75 15.78
CA PRO A 79 0.65 -7.48 14.91
C PRO A 79 1.68 -8.62 14.94
N GLY A 80 2.31 -8.89 13.80
CA GLY A 80 3.30 -9.96 13.63
C GLY A 80 3.10 -10.78 12.35
N THR A 81 4.01 -11.71 12.11
CA THR A 81 4.07 -12.51 10.89
C THR A 81 3.48 -13.90 11.12
N TYR A 82 2.43 -14.22 10.36
CA TYR A 82 1.73 -15.51 10.42
C TYR A 82 1.96 -16.28 9.14
N ASN A 83 2.40 -17.54 9.24
CA ASN A 83 2.72 -18.38 8.11
C ASN A 83 1.69 -19.50 7.95
N LYS A 84 0.93 -19.45 6.85
CA LYS A 84 0.00 -20.49 6.44
C LYS A 84 0.69 -21.48 5.52
N ASP A 85 0.87 -22.70 6.00
CA ASP A 85 1.67 -23.75 5.33
C ASP A 85 0.82 -24.92 4.81
N SER A 86 -0.50 -24.77 4.82
CA SER A 86 -1.46 -25.78 4.33
C SER A 86 -2.38 -25.17 3.27
N SER A 87 -2.86 -25.99 2.31
CA SER A 87 -3.88 -25.57 1.34
C SER A 87 -5.26 -25.34 1.97
N THR A 88 -5.55 -25.95 3.11
CA THR A 88 -6.82 -25.80 3.83
C THR A 88 -7.06 -24.36 4.25
N GLY A 89 -8.22 -23.79 3.90
CA GLY A 89 -8.61 -22.45 4.33
C GLY A 89 -9.02 -22.38 5.81
N ILE A 90 -8.83 -21.22 6.42
CA ILE A 90 -9.34 -20.93 7.77
C ILE A 90 -10.84 -20.72 7.65
N ALA A 91 -11.61 -21.67 8.18
CA ALA A 91 -13.07 -21.72 8.12
C ALA A 91 -13.71 -20.74 9.12
N VAL A 92 -14.54 -19.83 8.59
CA VAL A 92 -15.22 -18.76 9.30
C VAL A 92 -16.73 -18.98 9.26
N ARG A 93 -17.37 -19.02 10.42
CA ARG A 93 -18.81 -19.27 10.54
C ARG A 93 -19.64 -17.99 10.57
N SER A 94 -20.96 -18.16 10.48
CA SER A 94 -21.89 -17.04 10.54
C SER A 94 -21.68 -16.17 11.79
N ASN A 95 -21.85 -14.85 11.60
CA ASN A 95 -21.69 -13.81 12.61
C ASN A 95 -20.28 -13.65 13.19
N THR A 96 -19.27 -14.31 12.62
CA THR A 96 -17.88 -14.13 13.06
C THR A 96 -17.28 -12.85 12.47
N GLU A 97 -16.63 -12.08 13.34
CA GLU A 97 -15.81 -10.92 12.97
C GLU A 97 -14.34 -11.25 13.22
N ILE A 98 -13.49 -11.11 12.21
CA ILE A 98 -12.05 -11.24 12.29
C ILE A 98 -11.46 -9.85 12.06
N GLU A 99 -10.84 -9.29 13.08
CA GLU A 99 -10.08 -8.06 12.98
C GLU A 99 -8.60 -8.39 12.86
N ILE A 100 -7.96 -7.91 11.80
CA ILE A 100 -6.55 -8.09 11.50
C ILE A 100 -5.86 -6.77 11.82
N ALA A 101 -5.13 -6.72 12.94
CA ALA A 101 -4.53 -5.50 13.43
C ALA A 101 -3.47 -4.95 12.46
N SER A 102 -3.26 -3.63 12.53
CA SER A 102 -2.18 -2.95 11.82
C SER A 102 -0.82 -3.60 12.14
N GLY A 103 0.00 -3.85 11.12
CA GLY A 103 1.27 -4.57 11.27
C GLY A 103 1.18 -6.09 11.37
N ALA A 104 -0.01 -6.69 11.27
CA ALA A 104 -0.16 -8.14 11.11
C ALA A 104 -0.06 -8.52 9.63
N ILE A 105 0.71 -9.57 9.32
CA ILE A 105 0.86 -10.09 7.95
C ILE A 105 0.56 -11.58 7.95
N ILE A 106 -0.49 -12.00 7.25
CA ILE A 106 -0.83 -13.41 7.05
C ILE A 106 -0.31 -13.84 5.68
N ASN A 107 0.80 -14.56 5.70
CA ASN A 107 1.47 -15.10 4.52
C ASN A 107 0.85 -16.44 4.14
N GLN A 108 0.42 -16.54 2.90
CA GLN A 108 0.32 -17.84 2.24
C GLN A 108 1.73 -18.27 1.83
N ASN A 109 2.29 -19.31 2.44
CA ASN A 109 3.64 -19.79 2.08
C ASN A 109 3.60 -20.56 0.74
N LYS A 110 4.73 -21.16 0.35
CA LYS A 110 4.81 -21.94 -0.90
C LYS A 110 3.81 -23.10 -0.87
N LEU A 111 2.70 -22.90 -1.57
CA LEU A 111 1.63 -23.88 -1.79
C LEU A 111 1.40 -23.96 -3.29
N ASP A 112 1.64 -25.12 -3.89
CA ASP A 112 1.46 -25.35 -5.34
C ASP A 112 0.10 -26.03 -5.64
N ASP A 113 -0.91 -25.72 -4.82
CA ASP A 113 -2.25 -26.32 -4.83
C ASP A 113 -3.33 -25.25 -4.63
N ASP A 114 -4.57 -25.54 -5.00
CA ASP A 114 -5.71 -24.64 -4.81
C ASP A 114 -5.88 -24.33 -3.32
N CYS A 115 -5.80 -23.05 -2.96
CA CYS A 115 -5.87 -22.66 -1.55
C CYS A 115 -6.39 -21.24 -1.35
N SER A 116 -6.87 -21.00 -0.14
CA SER A 116 -7.31 -19.68 0.29
C SER A 116 -6.87 -19.42 1.72
N ILE A 117 -6.75 -18.14 2.10
CA ILE A 117 -6.50 -17.80 3.50
C ILE A 117 -7.77 -18.07 4.32
N PHE A 118 -8.89 -17.46 3.95
CA PHE A 118 -10.18 -17.66 4.61
C PHE A 118 -11.24 -18.30 3.71
N ILE A 119 -12.07 -19.15 4.29
CA ILE A 119 -13.27 -19.72 3.68
C ILE A 119 -14.45 -19.59 4.64
N ASN A 120 -15.70 -19.60 4.15
CA ASN A 120 -16.83 -19.76 5.05
C ASN A 120 -17.00 -21.23 5.45
N SER A 121 -17.42 -21.50 6.69
CA SER A 121 -17.40 -22.84 7.28
C SER A 121 -18.45 -23.80 6.72
N ASP A 122 -19.58 -23.28 6.24
CA ASP A 122 -20.63 -24.05 5.58
C ASP A 122 -20.78 -23.57 4.13
N GLN A 123 -20.00 -24.17 3.23
CA GLN A 123 -20.10 -23.88 1.80
C GLN A 123 -21.29 -24.56 1.11
N ILE A 124 -22.02 -25.46 1.80
CA ILE A 124 -23.17 -26.18 1.24
C ILE A 124 -24.42 -25.31 1.35
N ASN A 125 -24.74 -24.85 2.56
CA ASN A 125 -25.91 -24.03 2.86
C ASN A 125 -25.59 -22.53 2.93
N GLY A 126 -24.31 -22.18 3.04
CA GLY A 126 -23.85 -20.81 3.18
C GLY A 126 -23.73 -20.34 4.62
N ASN A 127 -23.22 -19.12 4.77
CA ASN A 127 -23.13 -18.43 6.04
C ASN A 127 -23.69 -17.01 5.92
N THR A 128 -23.84 -16.31 7.04
CA THR A 128 -24.29 -14.92 7.03
C THR A 128 -23.42 -14.04 7.92
N ASN A 129 -23.25 -12.77 7.55
CA ASN A 129 -22.61 -11.75 8.38
C ASN A 129 -21.19 -12.15 8.83
N ILE A 130 -20.38 -12.64 7.88
CA ILE A 130 -18.94 -12.86 8.08
C ILE A 130 -18.22 -11.53 7.81
N LYS A 131 -17.36 -11.10 8.73
CA LYS A 131 -16.55 -9.89 8.56
C LYS A 131 -15.08 -10.21 8.75
N ILE A 132 -14.25 -9.80 7.79
CA ILE A 132 -12.79 -9.86 7.87
C ILE A 132 -12.30 -8.44 7.58
N HIS A 133 -11.74 -7.75 8.56
CA HIS A 133 -11.40 -6.34 8.39
C HIS A 133 -10.18 -5.91 9.19
N GLY A 134 -9.66 -4.72 8.92
CA GLY A 134 -8.55 -4.12 9.65
C GLY A 134 -7.35 -3.78 8.75
N GLU A 135 -6.35 -3.12 9.32
CA GLU A 135 -5.18 -2.60 8.59
C GLU A 135 -4.07 -3.62 8.36
N GLY A 136 -4.27 -4.88 8.78
CA GLY A 136 -3.33 -5.95 8.48
C GLY A 136 -3.39 -6.42 7.02
N VAL A 137 -2.37 -7.19 6.63
CA VAL A 137 -2.12 -7.63 5.25
C VAL A 137 -2.43 -9.12 5.08
N LEU A 138 -3.25 -9.43 4.08
CA LEU A 138 -3.41 -10.76 3.51
C LEU A 138 -2.48 -10.89 2.31
N ASN A 139 -1.44 -11.70 2.44
CA ASN A 139 -0.37 -11.79 1.45
C ASN A 139 -0.34 -13.17 0.79
N GLY A 140 -0.63 -13.24 -0.50
CA GLY A 140 -0.62 -14.48 -1.27
C GLY A 140 0.77 -15.01 -1.65
N ASN A 141 1.84 -14.23 -1.44
CA ASN A 141 3.23 -14.53 -1.84
C ASN A 141 3.37 -15.24 -3.20
N ARG A 142 2.71 -14.74 -4.25
CA ARG A 142 2.70 -15.35 -5.60
C ARG A 142 4.08 -15.72 -6.14
N HIS A 143 5.14 -15.04 -5.72
CA HIS A 143 6.51 -15.29 -6.16
C HIS A 143 7.10 -16.61 -5.62
N LYS A 144 6.50 -17.21 -4.57
CA LYS A 144 6.98 -18.47 -3.98
C LYS A 144 6.33 -19.72 -4.60
N SER A 145 5.11 -19.59 -5.10
CA SER A 145 4.32 -20.68 -5.67
C SER A 145 4.33 -20.67 -7.19
N THR A 146 4.45 -21.85 -7.79
CA THR A 146 4.51 -22.05 -9.24
C THR A 146 3.19 -22.59 -9.81
N ALA A 147 2.32 -23.19 -8.98
CA ALA A 147 1.01 -23.74 -9.36
C ALA A 147 -0.10 -23.34 -8.35
N GLY A 148 -1.33 -23.85 -8.55
CA GLY A 148 -2.48 -23.63 -7.65
C GLY A 148 -3.26 -22.32 -7.85
N LYS A 149 -4.57 -22.35 -7.57
CA LYS A 149 -5.43 -21.16 -7.55
C LYS A 149 -5.52 -20.57 -6.15
N HIS A 150 -5.06 -19.34 -6.01
CA HIS A 150 -4.87 -18.71 -4.70
C HIS A 150 -5.81 -17.52 -4.52
N TYR A 151 -6.47 -17.46 -3.37
CA TYR A 151 -7.42 -16.41 -3.00
C TYR A 151 -7.21 -15.94 -1.56
N ALA A 152 -7.41 -14.66 -1.28
CA ALA A 152 -7.45 -14.19 0.10
C ALA A 152 -8.69 -14.74 0.81
N VAL A 153 -9.82 -14.72 0.10
CA VAL A 153 -11.10 -15.27 0.58
C VAL A 153 -11.79 -16.11 -0.50
N ASP A 154 -12.41 -17.21 -0.08
CA ASP A 154 -13.31 -18.01 -0.90
C ASP A 154 -14.64 -18.26 -0.17
N PHE A 155 -15.66 -17.50 -0.57
CA PHE A 155 -16.99 -17.53 0.01
C PHE A 155 -17.99 -18.20 -0.92
N VAL A 156 -18.84 -19.05 -0.35
CA VAL A 156 -19.93 -19.77 -1.02
C VAL A 156 -21.22 -19.53 -0.26
N LYS A 157 -22.24 -19.00 -0.94
CA LYS A 157 -23.58 -18.69 -0.40
C LYS A 157 -23.54 -17.78 0.85
N VAL A 158 -22.54 -16.90 0.95
CA VAL A 158 -22.43 -15.96 2.08
C VAL A 158 -23.36 -14.77 1.87
N LYS A 159 -24.19 -14.46 2.86
CA LYS A 159 -25.02 -13.24 2.89
C LYS A 159 -24.39 -12.19 3.81
N ASP A 160 -24.50 -10.92 3.45
CA ASP A 160 -24.03 -9.78 4.25
C ASP A 160 -22.54 -9.88 4.66
N GLY A 161 -21.69 -10.38 3.77
CA GLY A 161 -20.25 -10.50 4.03
C GLY A 161 -19.50 -9.18 3.86
N LEU A 162 -18.42 -8.99 4.62
CA LEU A 162 -17.47 -7.89 4.46
C LEU A 162 -16.03 -8.42 4.51
N VAL A 163 -15.22 -8.00 3.55
CA VAL A 163 -13.76 -8.18 3.54
C VAL A 163 -13.14 -6.82 3.26
N GLU A 164 -12.50 -6.22 4.26
CA GLU A 164 -11.94 -4.86 4.19
C GLU A 164 -10.56 -4.80 4.86
N CYS A 165 -9.51 -5.14 4.10
CA CYS A 165 -8.13 -5.20 4.58
C CYS A 165 -7.15 -4.98 3.41
N TYR A 166 -5.84 -4.89 3.70
CA TYR A 166 -4.84 -4.90 2.63
C TYR A 166 -4.73 -6.33 2.07
N ILE A 167 -4.93 -6.49 0.76
CA ILE A 167 -4.82 -7.77 0.07
C ILE A 167 -3.76 -7.63 -1.02
N ASP A 168 -2.78 -8.53 -1.05
CA ASP A 168 -1.70 -8.41 -2.02
C ASP A 168 -1.09 -9.74 -2.44
N ASN A 169 -0.39 -9.73 -3.59
CA ASN A 169 0.46 -10.82 -4.09
C ASN A 169 -0.22 -12.18 -4.25
N PHE A 170 -1.47 -12.24 -4.71
CA PHE A 170 -2.13 -13.51 -5.07
C PHE A 170 -1.82 -13.95 -6.50
N ARG A 171 -1.79 -15.28 -6.74
CA ARG A 171 -1.47 -15.87 -8.06
C ARG A 171 -2.65 -15.82 -9.04
N THR A 172 -3.88 -15.82 -8.53
CA THR A 172 -5.09 -15.94 -9.36
C THR A 172 -5.99 -14.72 -9.19
N LEU A 173 -6.70 -14.61 -8.06
CA LEU A 173 -7.68 -13.56 -7.79
C LEU A 173 -7.64 -13.22 -6.31
N GLU A 174 -7.93 -11.98 -5.94
CA GLU A 174 -7.91 -11.57 -4.53
C GLU A 174 -9.06 -12.23 -3.75
N ALA A 175 -10.22 -12.40 -4.39
CA ALA A 175 -11.41 -12.98 -3.76
C ALA A 175 -12.23 -13.81 -4.75
N ARG A 176 -12.78 -14.92 -4.26
CA ARG A 176 -13.76 -15.77 -4.94
C ARG A 176 -15.09 -15.73 -4.18
N LEU A 177 -16.13 -15.20 -4.83
CA LEU A 177 -17.47 -15.10 -4.23
C LEU A 177 -18.49 -15.89 -5.07
N ARG A 178 -18.95 -17.04 -4.58
CA ARG A 178 -19.90 -17.91 -5.29
C ARG A 178 -21.26 -17.84 -4.61
N GLU A 179 -22.30 -17.46 -5.35
CA GLU A 179 -23.66 -17.24 -4.83
C GLU A 179 -23.69 -16.33 -3.60
N SER A 180 -22.71 -15.43 -3.47
CA SER A 180 -22.45 -14.68 -2.24
C SER A 180 -22.72 -13.19 -2.43
N TYR A 181 -23.40 -12.61 -1.45
CA TYR A 181 -23.56 -11.18 -1.27
C TYR A 181 -22.54 -10.72 -0.22
N ALA A 182 -21.33 -10.41 -0.68
CA ALA A 182 -20.25 -9.90 0.16
C ALA A 182 -19.58 -8.70 -0.51
N VAL A 183 -19.20 -7.71 0.30
CA VAL A 183 -18.41 -6.57 -0.14
C VAL A 183 -16.95 -6.89 0.12
N VAL A 184 -16.12 -6.80 -0.92
CA VAL A 184 -14.66 -6.90 -0.79
C VAL A 184 -14.08 -5.52 -1.13
N ARG A 185 -13.28 -4.98 -0.23
CA ARG A 185 -12.58 -3.71 -0.33
C ARG A 185 -11.12 -3.96 0.01
N ASN A 186 -10.27 -3.89 -1.00
CA ASN A 186 -8.85 -3.95 -0.77
C ASN A 186 -8.36 -2.55 -0.36
N LEU A 187 -7.89 -2.39 0.88
CA LEU A 187 -7.45 -1.11 1.43
C LEU A 187 -6.32 -0.47 0.62
N ARG A 188 -5.55 -1.29 -0.11
CA ARG A 188 -4.59 -0.82 -1.13
C ARG A 188 -5.19 0.18 -2.12
N PHE A 189 -6.49 0.08 -2.40
CA PHE A 189 -7.19 0.90 -3.38
C PHE A 189 -8.29 1.79 -2.76
N THR A 190 -8.54 1.70 -1.46
CA THR A 190 -9.76 2.27 -0.85
C THR A 190 -9.59 3.74 -0.40
N ASN A 191 -8.35 4.21 -0.23
CA ASN A 191 -8.03 5.63 -0.05
C ASN A 191 -7.97 6.41 -1.37
N MET A 192 -8.26 5.76 -2.50
CA MET A 192 -8.25 6.44 -3.79
C MET A 192 -9.52 7.28 -3.99
N PRO A 193 -9.42 8.53 -4.47
CA PRO A 193 -10.58 9.33 -4.80
C PRO A 193 -11.44 8.64 -5.86
N LYS A 194 -12.75 8.82 -5.75
CA LYS A 194 -13.75 8.34 -6.73
C LYS A 194 -13.78 9.16 -8.02
N ASP A 195 -12.76 9.97 -8.27
CA ASP A 195 -12.62 10.76 -9.51
C ASP A 195 -12.12 9.81 -10.61
N GLU A 196 -12.89 8.76 -10.89
CA GLU A 196 -12.61 7.84 -11.99
C GLU A 196 -12.76 8.61 -13.30
N GLU A 197 -11.65 8.79 -14.02
CA GLU A 197 -11.63 9.40 -15.34
C GLU A 197 -12.01 8.30 -16.34
N SER A 198 -13.24 8.33 -16.85
CA SER A 198 -13.67 7.42 -17.94
C SER A 198 -12.80 7.69 -19.16
N LEU A 199 -11.92 6.74 -19.48
CA LEU A 199 -10.99 6.83 -20.62
C LEU A 199 -11.63 6.45 -21.92
N LEU A 200 -12.48 5.42 -21.83
CA LEU A 200 -12.90 4.64 -22.96
C LEU A 200 -14.39 4.38 -22.81
N ARG A 201 -15.15 5.27 -23.46
CA ARG A 201 -16.58 5.09 -23.66
C ARG A 201 -16.75 4.26 -24.92
N PHE A 202 -17.44 3.13 -24.80
CA PHE A 202 -17.77 2.26 -25.92
C PHE A 202 -18.60 2.94 -27.02
N THR A 203 -19.04 4.19 -26.80
CA THR A 203 -19.72 5.05 -27.78
C THR A 203 -18.85 5.51 -28.94
N ASP A 204 -17.52 5.51 -28.79
CA ASP A 204 -16.59 6.13 -29.75
C ASP A 204 -16.01 5.12 -30.76
N ALA A 205 -16.33 3.84 -30.60
CA ALA A 205 -15.93 2.80 -31.54
C ALA A 205 -16.81 2.88 -32.80
N GLU A 206 -16.33 3.55 -33.85
CA GLU A 206 -16.91 3.36 -35.19
C GLU A 206 -16.85 1.89 -35.55
N SER A 207 -17.93 1.36 -36.14
CA SER A 207 -18.09 -0.06 -36.47
C SER A 207 -17.00 -0.65 -37.39
N GLY A 208 -16.10 0.18 -37.92
CA GLY A 208 -14.93 -0.20 -38.72
C GLY A 208 -13.62 -0.42 -37.94
N SER A 209 -13.59 -0.26 -36.61
CA SER A 209 -12.37 -0.31 -35.78
C SER A 209 -12.10 -1.64 -35.07
N LEU A 210 -13.01 -2.61 -35.19
CA LEU A 210 -12.94 -3.93 -34.55
C LEU A 210 -12.71 -5.03 -35.58
N GLU A 211 -11.60 -5.76 -35.43
CA GLU A 211 -11.29 -6.94 -36.23
C GLU A 211 -11.83 -8.19 -35.56
N LEU A 212 -12.54 -9.02 -36.35
CA LEU A 212 -13.09 -10.29 -35.90
C LEU A 212 -12.12 -11.43 -36.18
N PHE A 213 -11.83 -12.21 -35.14
CA PHE A 213 -11.26 -13.54 -35.33
C PHE A 213 -12.41 -14.53 -35.58
N ASN A 214 -12.36 -15.25 -36.70
CA ASN A 214 -13.36 -16.24 -37.11
C ASN A 214 -14.82 -15.73 -37.05
N PRO A 215 -15.23 -14.86 -38.00
CA PRO A 215 -16.56 -14.21 -38.01
C PRO A 215 -17.76 -15.18 -38.02
N SER A 216 -17.57 -16.44 -38.42
CA SER A 216 -18.60 -17.49 -38.38
C SER A 216 -18.96 -17.94 -36.97
N HIS A 217 -18.12 -17.63 -35.98
CA HIS A 217 -18.24 -18.14 -34.60
C HIS A 217 -18.19 -17.05 -33.53
N THR A 218 -18.04 -15.79 -33.95
CA THR A 218 -18.02 -14.62 -33.09
C THR A 218 -19.05 -13.60 -33.55
N ARG A 219 -19.84 -13.11 -32.60
CA ARG A 219 -20.72 -11.96 -32.80
C ARG A 219 -20.34 -10.88 -31.80
N TRP A 220 -20.50 -9.64 -32.17
CA TRP A 220 -20.33 -8.51 -31.25
C TRP A 220 -21.36 -7.44 -31.52
N SER A 221 -21.67 -6.67 -30.48
CA SER A 221 -22.56 -5.51 -30.51
C SER A 221 -22.11 -4.49 -29.47
N ILE A 222 -22.40 -3.23 -29.72
CA ILE A 222 -22.34 -2.19 -28.68
C ILE A 222 -23.79 -2.02 -28.19
N GLU A 223 -24.02 -2.16 -26.89
CA GLU A 223 -25.36 -2.17 -26.31
C GLU A 223 -25.51 -1.09 -25.22
N THR A 224 -26.77 -0.73 -24.93
CA THR A 224 -27.15 0.22 -23.87
C THR A 224 -27.75 -0.54 -22.70
N ALA A 225 -27.20 -0.41 -21.49
CA ALA A 225 -27.81 -1.01 -20.29
C ALA A 225 -29.17 -0.36 -19.94
N ASN A 226 -29.38 0.88 -20.42
CA ASN A 226 -30.64 1.60 -20.33
C ASN A 226 -30.97 2.18 -21.72
N PRO A 227 -32.10 1.82 -22.35
CA PRO A 227 -32.46 2.28 -23.69
C PRO A 227 -32.66 3.80 -23.82
N CYS A 228 -32.73 4.52 -22.69
CA CYS A 228 -32.80 5.99 -22.65
C CYS A 228 -31.42 6.68 -22.50
N ARG A 229 -30.31 5.94 -22.55
CA ARG A 229 -28.94 6.47 -22.41
C ARG A 229 -28.06 6.07 -23.59
N SER A 230 -26.93 6.77 -23.76
CA SER A 230 -25.91 6.42 -24.75
C SER A 230 -25.36 4.99 -24.53
N PRO A 231 -24.85 4.33 -25.58
CA PRO A 231 -24.26 2.99 -25.48
C PRO A 231 -23.24 2.90 -24.33
N SER A 232 -23.27 1.80 -23.57
CA SER A 232 -22.53 1.70 -22.29
C SER A 232 -21.53 0.55 -22.26
N TYR A 233 -21.71 -0.51 -23.05
CA TYR A 233 -20.81 -1.67 -23.01
C TYR A 233 -20.64 -2.36 -24.37
N LEU A 234 -19.49 -3.00 -24.58
CA LEU A 234 -19.22 -3.91 -25.70
C LEU A 234 -19.60 -5.33 -25.30
N LYS A 235 -20.49 -5.94 -26.07
CA LYS A 235 -20.87 -7.34 -25.92
C LYS A 235 -20.19 -8.19 -26.97
N VAL A 236 -19.58 -9.29 -26.55
CA VAL A 236 -18.98 -10.29 -27.44
C VAL A 236 -19.55 -11.66 -27.12
N SER A 237 -20.15 -12.30 -28.12
CA SER A 237 -20.67 -13.66 -28.03
C SER A 237 -19.80 -14.62 -28.84
N LEU A 238 -19.46 -15.75 -28.22
CA LEU A 238 -18.62 -16.80 -28.81
C LEU A 238 -19.38 -18.12 -28.81
N ASN A 239 -19.26 -18.90 -29.88
CA ASN A 239 -19.86 -20.24 -29.96
C ASN A 239 -19.04 -21.29 -29.20
N LYS A 240 -19.71 -22.32 -28.67
CA LYS A 240 -19.09 -23.42 -27.90
C LYS A 240 -17.99 -24.13 -28.69
N GLY A 241 -16.82 -24.30 -28.06
CA GLY A 241 -15.71 -25.08 -28.62
C GLY A 241 -15.18 -24.54 -29.94
N GLN A 242 -15.44 -23.26 -30.25
CA GLN A 242 -14.93 -22.61 -31.44
C GLN A 242 -13.90 -21.57 -31.06
N ILE A 243 -12.89 -21.41 -31.90
CA ILE A 243 -11.93 -20.33 -31.79
C ILE A 243 -12.59 -19.07 -32.35
N GLY A 244 -12.54 -17.97 -31.64
CA GLY A 244 -13.17 -16.72 -32.05
C GLY A 244 -12.79 -15.59 -31.12
N GLY A 245 -13.10 -14.37 -31.53
CA GLY A 245 -12.68 -13.21 -30.75
C GLY A 245 -12.87 -11.88 -31.44
N VAL A 246 -12.59 -10.83 -30.67
CA VAL A 246 -12.61 -9.45 -31.13
C VAL A 246 -11.30 -8.81 -30.73
N GLN A 247 -10.69 -8.07 -31.65
CA GLN A 247 -9.58 -7.17 -31.35
C GLN A 247 -9.95 -5.75 -31.76
N SER A 248 -9.66 -4.80 -30.88
CA SER A 248 -9.55 -3.40 -31.29
C SER A 248 -8.11 -3.05 -31.65
N ASN A 249 -7.89 -2.69 -32.92
CA ASN A 249 -6.53 -2.39 -33.39
C ASN A 249 -6.11 -0.94 -33.17
N LYS A 250 -7.07 0.00 -33.10
CA LYS A 250 -6.83 1.42 -32.81
C LYS A 250 -8.08 2.04 -32.22
N TRP A 251 -8.13 2.24 -30.90
CA TRP A 251 -9.13 3.14 -30.30
C TRP A 251 -8.51 4.52 -30.14
N SER A 252 -8.41 5.20 -31.27
CA SER A 252 -8.42 6.66 -31.42
C SER A 252 -8.08 6.99 -32.87
N ASN A 253 -8.89 7.82 -33.52
CA ASN A 253 -8.54 8.40 -34.81
C ASN A 253 -7.46 9.51 -34.66
N GLU A 254 -7.10 9.89 -33.43
CA GLU A 254 -6.03 10.81 -33.08
C GLU A 254 -5.31 10.31 -31.83
N GLY A 255 -4.00 10.03 -31.91
CA GLY A 255 -3.25 9.37 -30.84
C GLY A 255 -3.39 10.08 -29.49
N ILE A 256 -4.10 9.45 -28.55
CA ILE A 256 -4.25 9.93 -27.17
C ILE A 256 -2.88 9.83 -26.52
N ASN A 257 -2.28 10.96 -26.10
CA ASN A 257 -1.12 10.92 -25.21
C ASN A 257 -1.60 10.55 -23.81
N LEU A 258 -1.53 9.26 -23.49
CA LEU A 258 -1.94 8.76 -22.19
C LEU A 258 -0.73 8.57 -21.29
N ASP A 259 -0.73 9.27 -20.16
CA ASP A 259 0.25 9.08 -19.09
C ASP A 259 -0.32 8.18 -17.99
N LEU A 260 0.22 6.97 -17.88
CA LEU A 260 -0.17 5.97 -16.89
C LEU A 260 0.80 5.87 -15.70
N ARG A 261 1.81 6.75 -15.59
CA ARG A 261 2.80 6.71 -14.50
C ARG A 261 2.17 6.80 -13.11
N TYR A 262 1.01 7.46 -12.99
CA TYR A 262 0.29 7.67 -11.73
C TYR A 262 -1.19 7.30 -11.83
N LYS A 263 -1.52 6.39 -12.74
CA LYS A 263 -2.90 6.00 -12.98
C LYS A 263 -3.01 4.49 -13.05
N MET A 264 -3.95 3.95 -12.30
CA MET A 264 -4.39 2.58 -12.48
C MET A 264 -5.47 2.55 -13.54
N PHE A 265 -5.63 1.43 -14.23
CA PHE A 265 -6.82 1.21 -15.03
C PHE A 265 -7.75 0.23 -14.33
N SER A 266 -9.05 0.40 -14.52
CA SER A 266 -10.05 -0.56 -14.09
C SER A 266 -11.12 -0.71 -15.16
N PHE A 267 -11.58 -1.93 -15.36
CA PHE A 267 -12.76 -2.19 -16.18
C PHE A 267 -13.55 -3.35 -15.60
N TRP A 268 -14.84 -3.37 -15.95
CA TRP A 268 -15.77 -4.39 -15.50
C TRP A 268 -16.07 -5.35 -16.63
N MET A 269 -16.24 -6.62 -16.27
CA MET A 269 -16.74 -7.65 -17.17
C MET A 269 -17.92 -8.36 -16.55
N ARG A 270 -18.93 -8.63 -17.37
CA ARG A 270 -19.99 -9.60 -17.07
C ARG A 270 -19.87 -10.76 -18.03
N ILE A 271 -19.77 -11.97 -17.50
CA ILE A 271 -19.60 -13.20 -18.28
C ILE A 271 -20.80 -14.12 -18.06
N GLU A 272 -21.46 -14.50 -19.14
CA GLU A 272 -22.58 -15.44 -19.17
C GLU A 272 -22.22 -16.72 -19.93
N GLY A 273 -22.88 -17.83 -19.60
CA GLY A 273 -22.64 -19.13 -20.23
C GLY A 273 -21.48 -19.95 -19.63
N LEU A 274 -20.77 -19.40 -18.63
CA LEU A 274 -19.75 -20.12 -17.87
C LEU A 274 -20.37 -21.08 -16.86
N THR A 275 -20.19 -22.39 -17.06
CA THR A 275 -20.75 -23.43 -16.17
C THR A 275 -19.81 -23.87 -15.05
N LEU A 276 -18.49 -23.77 -15.21
CA LEU A 276 -17.51 -24.18 -14.20
C LEU A 276 -16.57 -23.02 -13.80
N ASP A 277 -16.00 -23.10 -12.60
CA ASP A 277 -14.97 -22.13 -12.14
C ASP A 277 -13.62 -22.36 -12.80
N ASN A 278 -13.34 -23.60 -13.24
CA ASN A 278 -12.10 -23.91 -13.95
C ASN A 278 -12.00 -23.18 -15.29
N ASP A 279 -13.15 -22.89 -15.87
CA ASP A 279 -13.32 -22.21 -17.14
C ASP A 279 -13.11 -20.68 -17.04
N LEU A 280 -13.32 -20.09 -15.85
CA LEU A 280 -13.14 -18.65 -15.64
C LEU A 280 -11.69 -18.23 -15.89
N SER A 281 -10.71 -19.01 -15.42
CA SER A 281 -9.30 -18.71 -15.66
C SER A 281 -8.98 -18.67 -17.16
N ALA A 282 -9.52 -19.62 -17.93
CA ALA A 282 -9.32 -19.66 -19.38
C ALA A 282 -9.96 -18.45 -20.07
N VAL A 283 -11.15 -18.03 -19.64
CA VAL A 283 -11.78 -16.81 -20.17
C VAL A 283 -11.00 -15.54 -19.79
N LEU A 284 -10.50 -15.44 -18.56
CA LEU A 284 -9.65 -14.32 -18.15
C LEU A 284 -8.32 -14.30 -18.92
N ASP A 285 -7.74 -15.47 -19.21
CA ASP A 285 -6.54 -15.59 -20.04
C ASP A 285 -6.78 -15.18 -21.49
N ALA A 286 -8.01 -15.38 -21.99
CA ALA A 286 -8.46 -14.94 -23.31
C ALA A 286 -8.55 -13.41 -23.45
N VAL A 287 -8.83 -12.73 -22.35
CA VAL A 287 -8.97 -11.27 -22.30
C VAL A 287 -7.60 -10.65 -22.11
N LYS A 288 -7.13 -9.92 -23.12
CA LYS A 288 -5.89 -9.15 -23.10
C LYS A 288 -6.20 -7.68 -23.30
N LEU A 289 -5.75 -6.86 -22.35
CA LEU A 289 -5.55 -5.45 -22.58
C LEU A 289 -4.12 -5.24 -23.07
N GLY A 290 -3.99 -4.56 -24.21
CA GLY A 290 -2.73 -4.14 -24.78
C GLY A 290 -2.61 -2.62 -24.69
N PHE A 291 -1.43 -2.17 -24.31
CA PHE A 291 -1.06 -0.76 -24.23
C PHE A 291 0.06 -0.53 -25.22
N HIS A 292 -0.12 0.43 -26.12
CA HIS A 292 0.78 0.63 -27.24
C HIS A 292 1.41 2.00 -27.18
N GLY A 293 2.73 2.01 -27.03
CA GLY A 293 3.55 3.22 -26.97
C GLY A 293 3.95 3.75 -28.35
N GLU A 294 4.75 4.81 -28.33
CA GLU A 294 5.47 5.31 -29.49
C GLU A 294 6.37 4.22 -30.13
N LYS A 295 6.54 4.26 -31.46
CA LYS A 295 7.32 3.24 -32.20
C LYS A 295 8.75 3.15 -31.65
N GLY A 296 9.18 1.95 -31.29
CA GLY A 296 10.52 1.69 -30.73
C GLY A 296 10.56 1.57 -29.20
N TYR A 297 9.42 1.77 -28.51
CA TYR A 297 9.27 1.52 -27.08
C TYR A 297 8.51 0.22 -26.83
N PRO A 298 8.95 -0.63 -25.89
CA PRO A 298 8.28 -1.90 -25.55
C PRO A 298 6.91 -1.66 -24.91
N ALA A 299 6.01 -2.65 -24.88
CA ALA A 299 4.71 -2.49 -24.21
C ALA A 299 4.88 -2.40 -22.67
N PRO A 300 4.05 -1.61 -21.97
CA PRO A 300 4.10 -1.55 -20.53
C PRO A 300 3.54 -2.83 -19.89
N ASP A 301 4.25 -3.34 -18.88
CA ASP A 301 3.79 -4.48 -18.08
C ASP A 301 2.82 -4.02 -16.99
N PHE A 302 1.84 -4.85 -16.64
CA PHE A 302 0.88 -4.58 -15.57
C PHE A 302 0.71 -5.78 -14.64
N ILE A 303 0.57 -5.48 -13.35
CA ILE A 303 0.04 -6.39 -12.34
C ILE A 303 -1.47 -6.29 -12.42
N LEU A 304 -2.10 -7.40 -12.79
CA LEU A 304 -3.55 -7.53 -12.81
C LEU A 304 -4.03 -8.13 -11.49
N THR A 305 -4.91 -7.40 -10.82
CA THR A 305 -5.79 -7.92 -9.80
C THR A 305 -7.16 -8.12 -10.43
N ALA A 306 -7.82 -9.25 -10.12
CA ALA A 306 -9.25 -9.35 -10.35
C ALA A 306 -10.02 -9.82 -9.12
N MET A 307 -11.24 -9.32 -9.05
CA MET A 307 -12.24 -9.65 -8.05
C MET A 307 -13.46 -10.18 -8.78
N TYR A 308 -14.04 -11.30 -8.33
CA TYR A 308 -15.22 -11.82 -8.99
C TYR A 308 -16.32 -12.32 -8.07
N SER A 309 -17.54 -12.20 -8.58
CA SER A 309 -18.75 -12.76 -7.99
C SER A 309 -19.50 -13.58 -9.03
N ARG A 310 -19.91 -14.81 -8.68
CA ARG A 310 -20.69 -15.71 -9.53
C ARG A 310 -22.10 -15.89 -8.97
N ASN A 311 -23.09 -15.45 -9.74
CA ASN A 311 -24.50 -15.81 -9.58
C ASN A 311 -24.98 -16.50 -10.88
N SER A 312 -26.08 -16.05 -11.49
CA SER A 312 -26.49 -16.46 -12.85
C SER A 312 -25.51 -15.97 -13.94
N ALA A 313 -24.73 -14.94 -13.64
CA ALA A 313 -23.61 -14.43 -14.42
C ALA A 313 -22.37 -14.25 -13.52
N VAL A 314 -21.18 -14.26 -14.11
CA VAL A 314 -19.92 -13.94 -13.42
C VAL A 314 -19.58 -12.48 -13.65
N TRP A 315 -19.49 -11.71 -12.57
CA TRP A 315 -18.98 -10.34 -12.61
C TRP A 315 -17.52 -10.33 -12.23
N VAL A 316 -16.69 -9.65 -13.00
CA VAL A 316 -15.27 -9.49 -12.74
C VAL A 316 -14.92 -8.00 -12.79
N ARG A 317 -14.27 -7.49 -11.74
CA ARG A 317 -13.55 -6.22 -11.83
C ARG A 317 -12.09 -6.55 -12.05
N LEU A 318 -11.52 -6.08 -13.15
CA LEU A 318 -10.08 -6.09 -13.38
C LEU A 318 -9.51 -4.73 -13.00
N ILE A 319 -8.39 -4.75 -12.29
CA ILE A 319 -7.63 -3.59 -11.85
C ILE A 319 -6.18 -3.85 -12.23
N GLY A 320 -5.63 -2.99 -13.10
CA GLY A 320 -4.24 -3.08 -13.52
C GLY A 320 -3.40 -1.96 -12.91
N VAL A 321 -2.31 -2.35 -12.26
CA VAL A 321 -1.26 -1.45 -11.78
C VAL A 321 -0.02 -1.64 -12.63
N PRO A 322 0.66 -0.60 -13.09
CA PRO A 322 1.95 -0.72 -13.77
C PRO A 322 2.92 -1.65 -13.02
N SER A 323 3.48 -2.67 -13.70
CA SER A 323 4.46 -3.62 -13.14
C SER A 323 5.88 -3.21 -13.46
N VAL A 324 6.72 -3.20 -12.44
CA VAL A 324 8.16 -2.94 -12.52
C VAL A 324 8.92 -4.26 -12.69
N ASN A 325 9.10 -4.72 -13.93
CA ASN A 325 10.03 -5.83 -14.22
C ASN A 325 11.43 -5.34 -14.62
N SER A 326 11.62 -4.05 -14.94
CA SER A 326 12.95 -3.43 -15.09
C SER A 326 12.91 -1.89 -15.13
N GLU A 327 14.04 -1.28 -14.74
CA GLU A 327 14.25 0.16 -14.58
C GLU A 327 14.09 0.98 -15.87
N SER A 328 14.38 0.40 -17.04
CA SER A 328 14.39 1.12 -18.33
C SER A 328 13.03 1.19 -19.04
N LEU A 329 12.04 0.39 -18.62
CA LEU A 329 10.75 0.25 -19.29
C LEU A 329 9.68 1.24 -18.82
N MET A 330 9.65 1.60 -17.54
CA MET A 330 8.57 2.41 -16.96
C MET A 330 8.58 3.87 -17.41
N ALA A 331 9.68 4.59 -17.23
CA ALA A 331 9.74 6.03 -17.49
C ALA A 331 9.67 6.38 -18.99
N ARG A 332 10.17 5.48 -19.84
CA ARG A 332 10.21 5.69 -21.31
C ARG A 332 8.89 5.34 -22.00
N THR A 333 8.08 4.45 -21.43
CA THR A 333 6.91 3.89 -22.12
C THR A 333 5.58 4.40 -21.57
N MET A 334 5.43 4.51 -20.26
CA MET A 334 4.12 4.76 -19.61
C MET A 334 3.56 6.17 -19.86
N SER A 335 4.43 7.16 -20.14
CA SER A 335 4.06 8.52 -20.54
C SER A 335 3.83 8.69 -22.03
N ARG A 336 4.07 7.64 -22.82
CA ARG A 336 4.10 7.65 -24.28
C ARG A 336 3.09 6.69 -24.89
N ILE A 337 2.09 6.26 -24.12
CA ILE A 337 1.02 5.40 -24.62
C ILE A 337 0.18 6.24 -25.59
N LYS A 338 -0.03 5.70 -26.79
CA LYS A 338 -0.73 6.35 -27.91
C LYS A 338 -2.13 5.80 -28.12
N TYR A 339 -2.32 4.51 -27.84
CA TYR A 339 -3.61 3.83 -27.97
C TYR A 339 -3.67 2.58 -27.11
N LEU A 340 -4.90 2.16 -26.80
CA LEU A 340 -5.18 0.88 -26.17
C LEU A 340 -5.81 -0.09 -27.17
N SER A 341 -5.58 -1.37 -26.91
CA SER A 341 -6.31 -2.46 -27.55
C SER A 341 -6.95 -3.33 -26.48
N LEU A 342 -8.20 -3.69 -26.68
CA LEU A 342 -8.84 -4.79 -25.98
C LEU A 342 -8.93 -5.95 -26.96
N ARG A 343 -8.48 -7.11 -26.51
CA ARG A 343 -8.52 -8.35 -27.27
C ARG A 343 -9.21 -9.41 -26.42
N LEU A 344 -10.25 -10.00 -26.95
CA LEU A 344 -10.75 -11.30 -26.52
C LEU A 344 -10.35 -12.29 -27.59
N ASP A 345 -9.39 -13.17 -27.31
CA ASP A 345 -8.88 -14.14 -28.28
C ASP A 345 -8.73 -15.51 -27.66
N THR A 346 -9.35 -16.51 -28.30
CA THR A 346 -9.40 -17.87 -27.80
C THR A 346 -8.49 -18.86 -28.53
N THR A 347 -7.69 -18.38 -29.49
CA THR A 347 -6.74 -19.21 -30.27
C THR A 347 -5.75 -19.98 -29.40
N HIS A 348 -5.37 -19.44 -28.23
CA HIS A 348 -4.36 -20.01 -27.33
C HIS A 348 -4.92 -20.86 -26.18
N ILE A 349 -6.25 -20.91 -26.00
CA ILE A 349 -6.91 -21.58 -24.86
C ILE A 349 -7.67 -22.86 -25.26
N GLY A 350 -7.78 -23.15 -26.56
CA GLY A 350 -8.47 -24.35 -27.06
C GLY A 350 -10.00 -24.20 -27.05
N ASN A 351 -10.72 -25.22 -26.60
CA ASN A 351 -12.18 -25.22 -26.60
C ASN A 351 -12.74 -24.28 -25.52
N ILE A 352 -13.39 -23.20 -25.95
CA ILE A 352 -14.14 -22.32 -25.05
C ILE A 352 -15.31 -23.09 -24.42
N PRO A 353 -15.51 -22.99 -23.09
CA PRO A 353 -16.64 -23.56 -22.39
C PRO A 353 -17.94 -22.82 -22.75
N GLY A 354 -18.84 -23.56 -23.42
CA GLY A 354 -20.19 -23.11 -23.79
C GLY A 354 -20.23 -22.09 -24.93
N PRO A 355 -21.42 -21.81 -25.51
CA PRO A 355 -21.60 -20.49 -26.06
C PRO A 355 -21.53 -19.50 -24.89
N LEU A 356 -20.64 -18.53 -24.95
CA LEU A 356 -20.44 -17.56 -23.89
C LEU A 356 -20.69 -16.14 -24.39
N THR A 357 -21.05 -15.27 -23.47
CA THR A 357 -21.15 -13.82 -23.73
C THR A 357 -20.29 -13.09 -22.71
N VAL A 358 -19.46 -12.16 -23.17
CA VAL A 358 -18.67 -11.25 -22.34
C VAL A 358 -19.11 -9.82 -22.65
N ASP A 359 -19.65 -9.14 -21.65
CA ASP A 359 -19.92 -7.71 -21.69
C ASP A 359 -18.76 -6.97 -21.03
N PHE A 360 -18.12 -6.06 -21.75
CA PHE A 360 -17.09 -5.16 -21.25
C PHE A 360 -17.71 -3.79 -20.98
N ASP A 361 -17.67 -3.37 -19.73
CA ASP A 361 -18.19 -2.09 -19.26
C ASP A 361 -17.02 -1.15 -18.91
N ASP A 362 -17.31 0.16 -18.82
CA ASP A 362 -16.38 1.29 -18.93
C ASP A 362 -14.97 1.04 -18.40
N LEU A 363 -13.97 1.23 -19.28
CA LEU A 363 -12.57 1.29 -18.90
C LEU A 363 -12.28 2.69 -18.36
N SER A 364 -11.86 2.74 -17.10
CA SER A 364 -11.62 3.97 -16.35
C SER A 364 -10.19 4.03 -15.86
N LEU A 365 -9.65 5.25 -15.76
CA LEU A 365 -8.45 5.50 -14.98
C LEU A 365 -8.82 5.94 -13.59
N ILE A 366 -8.04 5.43 -12.66
CA ILE A 366 -8.10 5.83 -11.28
C ILE A 366 -6.78 6.55 -10.99
N PRO A 367 -6.82 7.87 -10.77
CA PRO A 367 -5.64 8.61 -10.34
C PRO A 367 -5.12 8.03 -9.03
N ILE A 368 -3.83 7.71 -8.99
CA ILE A 368 -3.13 7.33 -7.78
C ILE A 368 -2.82 8.64 -7.02
N LYS A 369 -3.78 9.17 -6.26
CA LYS A 369 -3.59 10.44 -5.51
C LYS A 369 -2.71 10.29 -4.28
N ASP A 370 -2.67 9.10 -3.67
CA ASP A 370 -1.73 8.72 -2.61
C ASP A 370 -0.67 7.77 -3.17
N GLY A 371 -0.06 8.17 -4.29
CA GLY A 371 1.27 7.64 -4.62
C GLY A 371 2.19 7.98 -3.45
N GLY A 372 3.22 7.16 -3.23
CA GLY A 372 4.24 7.52 -2.25
C GLY A 372 4.63 8.99 -2.40
N LYS A 373 4.80 9.72 -1.30
CA LYS A 373 5.28 11.10 -1.34
C LYS A 373 6.81 11.09 -1.30
N VAL A 374 7.45 12.12 -1.86
CA VAL A 374 8.91 12.27 -1.77
C VAL A 374 9.23 13.39 -0.80
N CYS A 375 10.20 13.19 0.08
CA CYS A 375 10.84 14.28 0.79
C CYS A 375 12.35 14.27 0.54
N PHE A 376 12.95 15.45 0.50
CA PHE A 376 14.40 15.59 0.65
C PHE A 376 14.74 15.72 2.13
N SER A 377 15.75 14.98 2.57
CA SER A 377 16.23 14.94 3.95
C SER A 377 17.73 15.16 3.99
N PHE A 378 18.16 16.15 4.77
CA PHE A 378 19.56 16.49 4.96
C PHE A 378 19.97 16.39 6.43
N ASP A 379 21.11 15.77 6.73
CA ASP A 379 21.57 15.52 8.10
C ASP A 379 22.88 16.26 8.46
N ASP A 380 23.10 16.44 9.78
CA ASP A 380 24.29 16.99 10.47
C ASP A 380 24.46 18.52 10.49
N GLY A 381 23.88 19.26 9.55
CA GLY A 381 23.96 20.72 9.54
C GLY A 381 25.21 21.26 8.85
N TYR A 382 25.19 21.26 7.52
CA TYR A 382 26.27 21.79 6.67
C TYR A 382 25.93 23.17 6.11
N SER A 383 26.95 24.02 5.89
CA SER A 383 26.75 25.37 5.36
C SER A 383 26.14 25.40 3.96
N THR A 384 26.31 24.32 3.18
CA THR A 384 25.74 24.15 1.84
C THR A 384 24.22 24.04 1.81
N TRP A 385 23.57 23.85 2.95
CA TRP A 385 22.11 23.75 3.04
C TRP A 385 21.40 25.04 2.61
N ALA A 386 22.05 26.20 2.75
CA ALA A 386 21.52 27.45 2.22
C ALA A 386 21.29 27.36 0.71
N THR A 387 22.28 26.85 -0.03
CA THR A 387 22.21 26.62 -1.48
C THR A 387 21.20 25.55 -1.83
N VAL A 388 21.14 24.46 -1.05
CA VAL A 388 20.12 23.41 -1.24
C VAL A 388 18.71 23.99 -1.12
N GLY A 389 18.44 24.81 -0.10
CA GLY A 389 17.15 25.48 0.07
C GLY A 389 16.79 26.40 -1.10
N ASP A 390 17.78 27.16 -1.60
CA ASP A 390 17.61 28.02 -2.78
C ASP A 390 17.26 27.18 -4.02
N ILE A 391 17.97 26.07 -4.27
CA ILE A 391 17.69 25.16 -5.39
C ILE A 391 16.27 24.58 -5.27
N LEU A 392 15.90 24.04 -4.11
CA LEU A 392 14.55 23.47 -3.93
C LEU A 392 13.45 24.51 -4.16
N SER A 393 13.69 25.76 -3.73
CA SER A 393 12.75 26.86 -3.92
C SER A 393 12.54 27.22 -5.39
N GLU A 394 13.55 27.06 -6.27
CA GLU A 394 13.40 27.25 -7.73
C GLU A 394 12.33 26.33 -8.33
N TYR A 395 12.11 25.15 -7.73
CA TYR A 395 11.10 24.17 -8.14
C TYR A 395 9.80 24.25 -7.32
N GLY A 396 9.71 25.19 -6.37
CA GLY A 396 8.58 25.28 -5.43
C GLY A 396 8.56 24.15 -4.40
N TYR A 397 9.69 23.50 -4.16
CA TYR A 397 9.83 22.38 -3.23
C TYR A 397 10.33 22.81 -1.86
N ARG A 398 10.10 21.93 -0.88
CA ARG A 398 10.64 22.07 0.48
C ARG A 398 11.40 20.81 0.89
N GLY A 399 12.49 21.01 1.62
CA GLY A 399 13.28 19.94 2.22
C GLY A 399 13.07 19.85 3.74
N CYS A 400 13.61 18.77 4.30
CA CYS A 400 13.70 18.50 5.73
C CYS A 400 15.17 18.53 6.14
N PHE A 401 15.51 19.35 7.13
CA PHE A 401 16.88 19.60 7.56
C PHE A 401 17.05 19.19 9.02
N ASN A 402 17.74 18.07 9.27
CA ASN A 402 17.85 17.44 10.57
C ASN A 402 19.12 17.91 11.28
N VAL A 403 18.96 18.73 12.32
CA VAL A 403 20.06 19.47 12.94
C VAL A 403 20.59 18.77 14.20
N SER A 404 21.91 18.61 14.28
CA SER A 404 22.60 18.26 15.53
C SER A 404 23.04 19.54 16.26
N THR A 405 22.50 19.78 17.46
CA THR A 405 22.63 21.09 18.16
C THR A 405 23.95 21.31 18.91
N GLY A 406 24.72 20.26 19.13
CA GLY A 406 26.00 20.26 19.84
C GLY A 406 27.13 19.60 19.04
N LEU A 407 26.89 19.27 17.77
CA LEU A 407 27.91 18.79 16.84
C LEU A 407 28.71 19.98 16.31
N VAL A 408 30.02 19.79 16.17
CA VAL A 408 30.86 20.60 15.28
C VAL A 408 30.97 19.80 13.99
N ASN A 409 30.46 20.33 12.89
CA ASN A 409 30.45 19.63 11.62
C ASN A 409 31.86 19.52 11.01
N ASP A 410 32.01 18.81 9.90
CA ASP A 410 33.31 18.61 9.25
C ASP A 410 33.92 19.92 8.67
N GLU A 411 33.13 20.99 8.57
CA GLU A 411 33.58 22.35 8.20
C GLU A 411 34.11 23.14 9.42
N GLY A 412 34.09 22.55 10.62
CA GLY A 412 34.46 23.22 11.87
C GLY A 412 33.41 24.22 12.37
N LYS A 413 32.18 24.19 11.82
CA LYS A 413 31.09 25.09 12.20
C LYS A 413 30.29 24.51 13.35
N THR A 414 29.89 25.39 14.26
CA THR A 414 28.98 25.05 15.37
C THR A 414 27.54 25.38 15.00
N TYR A 415 26.58 24.83 15.76
CA TYR A 415 25.17 25.21 15.64
C TYR A 415 24.94 26.73 15.68
N SER A 416 25.65 27.45 16.55
CA SER A 416 25.51 28.91 16.67
C SER A 416 25.95 29.65 15.40
N ASP A 417 26.96 29.15 14.70
CA ASP A 417 27.43 29.73 13.44
C ASP A 417 26.39 29.55 12.32
N LEU A 418 25.66 28.43 12.35
CA LEU A 418 24.70 28.02 11.32
C LEU A 418 23.25 28.43 11.64
N LEU A 419 22.96 28.86 12.87
CA LEU A 419 21.63 29.26 13.31
C LEU A 419 20.95 30.30 12.38
N PRO A 420 21.64 31.34 11.86
CA PRO A 420 21.01 32.25 10.90
C PRO A 420 20.50 31.55 9.63
N MET A 421 21.23 30.54 9.13
CA MET A 421 20.82 29.72 7.98
C MET A 421 19.62 28.85 8.34
N TYR A 422 19.61 28.18 9.49
CA TYR A 422 18.45 27.38 9.92
C TYR A 422 17.18 28.22 10.04
N LYS A 423 17.31 29.45 10.55
CA LYS A 423 16.19 30.40 10.61
C LYS A 423 15.70 30.81 9.22
N LYS A 424 16.62 31.06 8.27
CA LYS A 424 16.27 31.34 6.87
C LYS A 424 15.45 30.17 6.30
N LEU A 425 15.97 28.95 6.40
CA LEU A 425 15.31 27.74 5.87
C LEU A 425 13.91 27.54 6.48
N ALA A 426 13.77 27.72 7.79
CA ALA A 426 12.47 27.62 8.48
C ALA A 426 11.47 28.69 8.00
N ILE A 427 11.92 29.94 7.80
CA ILE A 427 11.08 31.03 7.27
C ILE A 427 10.62 30.75 5.84
N GLU A 428 11.47 30.11 5.04
CA GLU A 428 11.17 29.67 3.66
C GLU A 428 10.24 28.44 3.63
N GLY A 429 9.84 27.93 4.81
CA GLY A 429 8.87 26.84 4.95
C GLY A 429 9.49 25.46 4.90
N HIS A 430 10.82 25.34 4.84
CA HIS A 430 11.49 24.07 5.04
C HIS A 430 11.28 23.55 6.46
N GLU A 431 11.26 22.23 6.62
CA GLU A 431 11.05 21.62 7.92
C GLU A 431 12.39 21.40 8.64
N ILE A 432 12.48 21.85 9.88
CA ILE A 432 13.63 21.58 10.74
C ILE A 432 13.32 20.37 11.62
N GLY A 433 14.11 19.31 11.45
CA GLY A 433 14.09 18.11 12.28
C GLY A 433 15.23 18.11 13.30
N SER A 434 15.16 17.23 14.29
CA SER A 434 16.29 16.97 15.18
C SER A 434 17.17 15.83 14.66
N HIS A 435 18.48 15.97 14.80
CA HIS A 435 19.46 14.90 14.61
C HIS A 435 20.30 14.68 15.88
N GLY A 436 19.66 14.89 17.03
CA GLY A 436 20.27 14.73 18.36
C GLY A 436 21.05 15.97 18.78
N HIS A 437 21.77 15.86 19.90
CA HIS A 437 22.57 16.95 20.40
C HIS A 437 24.01 16.81 19.92
N SER A 438 24.73 15.78 20.36
CA SER A 438 26.16 15.61 20.05
C SER A 438 26.46 14.60 18.93
N HIS A 439 25.44 14.02 18.32
CA HIS A 439 25.53 12.91 17.34
C HIS A 439 26.09 11.59 17.94
N ARG A 440 26.44 11.55 19.23
CA ARG A 440 27.02 10.38 19.90
C ARG A 440 26.00 9.65 20.77
N VAL A 441 25.03 8.98 20.16
CA VAL A 441 23.92 8.36 20.90
C VAL A 441 24.28 6.97 21.45
N ASN A 442 23.94 6.73 22.71
CA ASN A 442 23.93 5.42 23.36
C ASN A 442 22.88 5.39 24.49
N ARG A 443 22.60 4.21 25.05
CA ARG A 443 21.60 4.06 26.13
C ARG A 443 21.80 5.01 27.32
N LYS A 444 23.05 5.36 27.67
CA LYS A 444 23.32 6.21 28.85
C LYS A 444 22.98 7.68 28.63
N ASN A 445 23.10 8.17 27.39
CA ASN A 445 22.85 9.58 27.05
C ASN A 445 21.63 9.79 26.14
N LEU A 446 20.87 8.75 25.80
CA LEU A 446 19.74 8.81 24.88
C LEU A 446 18.79 9.99 25.15
N TYR A 447 18.23 10.09 26.37
CA TYR A 447 17.32 11.19 26.69
C TYR A 447 17.99 12.56 26.69
N TYR A 448 19.27 12.63 27.04
CA TYR A 448 20.03 13.87 26.94
C TYR A 448 20.14 14.30 25.47
N GLU A 449 20.44 13.37 24.56
CA GLU A 449 20.52 13.63 23.11
C GLU A 449 19.18 14.08 22.52
N LEU A 450 18.10 13.37 22.88
CA LEU A 450 16.76 13.63 22.35
C LEU A 450 16.17 14.95 22.89
N ILE A 451 16.15 15.13 24.22
CA ILE A 451 15.47 16.26 24.86
C ILE A 451 16.23 17.56 24.65
N THR A 452 17.56 17.55 24.86
CA THR A 452 18.38 18.77 24.73
C THR A 452 18.29 19.34 23.32
N SER A 453 18.32 18.47 22.30
CA SER A 453 18.19 18.89 20.91
C SER A 453 16.83 19.53 20.64
N LYS A 454 15.74 18.87 21.05
CA LYS A 454 14.38 19.40 20.90
C LYS A 454 14.21 20.75 21.60
N GLU A 455 14.66 20.87 22.84
CA GLU A 455 14.58 22.10 23.63
C GLU A 455 15.31 23.27 22.97
N ILE A 456 16.54 23.05 22.48
CA ILE A 456 17.34 24.10 21.82
C ILE A 456 16.65 24.56 20.54
N LEU A 457 16.25 23.62 19.67
CA LEU A 457 15.64 23.93 18.39
C LEU A 457 14.29 24.67 18.57
N GLN A 458 13.46 24.23 19.52
CA GLN A 458 12.19 24.92 19.84
C GLN A 458 12.42 26.30 20.46
N ARG A 459 13.36 26.42 21.41
CA ARG A 459 13.70 27.70 22.05
C ARG A 459 14.15 28.74 21.02
N ASP A 460 14.90 28.32 20.01
CA ASP A 460 15.46 29.22 19.01
C ASP A 460 14.47 29.57 17.88
N GLY A 461 13.24 29.04 17.94
CA GLY A 461 12.13 29.42 17.07
C GLY A 461 12.15 28.75 15.71
N LEU A 462 12.69 27.52 15.61
CA LEU A 462 12.82 26.77 14.35
C LEU A 462 11.59 25.92 13.98
N GLY A 463 10.45 26.17 14.64
CA GLY A 463 9.18 25.48 14.41
C GLY A 463 8.88 24.35 15.41
N ASP A 464 7.83 23.60 15.12
CA ASP A 464 7.41 22.45 15.93
C ASP A 464 8.28 21.24 15.58
N ILE A 465 9.29 21.00 16.41
CA ILE A 465 10.31 19.96 16.21
C ILE A 465 9.69 18.58 16.49
N ARG A 466 8.93 18.08 15.51
CA ARG A 466 8.14 16.86 15.60
C ARG A 466 8.89 15.61 15.17
N PHE A 467 9.94 15.75 14.36
CA PHE A 467 10.64 14.63 13.73
C PHE A 467 12.11 14.54 14.15
N PHE A 468 12.59 13.31 14.21
CA PHE A 468 13.96 12.98 14.58
C PHE A 468 14.59 12.03 13.57
N SER A 469 15.79 12.35 13.09
CA SER A 469 16.58 11.43 12.28
C SER A 469 17.62 10.75 13.15
N TYR A 470 17.79 9.43 13.01
CA TYR A 470 18.72 8.64 13.82
C TYR A 470 20.20 8.87 13.44
N PRO A 471 21.04 9.49 14.29
CA PRO A 471 22.47 9.62 14.02
C PRO A 471 23.20 8.28 14.05
N GLY A 472 24.24 8.18 13.21
CA GLY A 472 25.19 7.06 13.17
C GLY A 472 24.65 5.74 12.57
N GLY A 473 23.50 5.78 11.92
CA GLY A 473 22.97 4.65 11.15
C GLY A 473 22.28 3.55 11.97
N PRO A 474 21.67 2.58 11.29
CA PRO A 474 20.66 1.68 11.87
C PRO A 474 21.22 0.69 12.89
N SER A 475 22.49 0.30 12.78
CA SER A 475 23.12 -0.70 13.64
C SER A 475 23.37 -0.23 15.07
N LEU A 476 23.35 1.09 15.32
CA LEU A 476 23.49 1.67 16.65
C LEU A 476 22.18 1.71 17.44
N TRP A 477 21.03 1.66 16.75
CA TRP A 477 19.72 1.89 17.33
C TRP A 477 19.02 0.57 17.64
N LEU A 478 18.90 0.28 18.94
CA LEU A 478 18.17 -0.89 19.45
C LEU A 478 16.68 -0.56 19.65
N GLY A 479 15.82 -1.57 19.64
CA GLY A 479 14.37 -1.38 19.71
C GLY A 479 13.89 -0.57 20.94
N ASP A 480 14.57 -0.67 22.08
CA ASP A 480 14.28 0.15 23.27
C ASP A 480 14.64 1.64 23.07
N MET A 481 15.75 1.91 22.37
CA MET A 481 16.18 3.27 22.06
C MET A 481 15.27 3.93 21.03
N THR A 482 14.86 3.16 20.01
CA THR A 482 13.88 3.57 19.00
C THR A 482 12.53 3.91 19.66
N ALA A 483 12.07 3.09 20.61
CA ALA A 483 10.83 3.34 21.35
C ALA A 483 10.89 4.62 22.19
N ALA A 484 11.99 4.83 22.91
CA ALA A 484 12.23 6.04 23.69
C ALA A 484 12.31 7.30 22.82
N ALA A 485 12.83 7.22 21.58
CA ALA A 485 12.80 8.35 20.65
C ALA A 485 11.36 8.78 20.32
N HIS A 486 10.43 7.83 20.16
CA HIS A 486 9.03 8.11 19.94
C HIS A 486 8.24 8.55 21.20
N GLU A 487 8.86 8.56 22.38
CA GLU A 487 8.34 9.28 23.54
C GLU A 487 8.62 10.79 23.46
N VAL A 488 9.58 11.20 22.61
CA VAL A 488 10.01 12.60 22.46
C VAL A 488 9.52 13.22 21.15
N TYR A 489 9.48 12.43 20.08
CA TYR A 489 9.16 12.88 18.72
C TYR A 489 7.93 12.13 18.18
N SER A 490 7.12 12.83 17.37
CA SER A 490 6.00 12.22 16.63
C SER A 490 6.50 11.21 15.60
N GLY A 491 7.63 11.50 14.97
CA GLY A 491 8.24 10.68 13.93
C GLY A 491 9.72 10.47 14.11
N CYS A 492 10.20 9.29 13.74
CA CYS A 492 11.62 9.04 13.65
C CYS A 492 12.00 8.37 12.31
N ARG A 493 13.13 8.77 11.72
CA ARG A 493 13.64 8.27 10.43
C ARG A 493 14.97 7.54 10.59
N SER A 494 15.13 6.42 9.88
CA SER A 494 16.38 5.68 9.71
C SER A 494 16.80 5.56 8.24
N THR A 495 18.05 5.18 7.99
CA THR A 495 18.55 4.75 6.67
C THR A 495 18.29 3.27 6.37
N ALA A 496 17.86 2.45 7.34
CA ALA A 496 17.41 1.08 7.09
C ALA A 496 15.90 1.00 6.84
N LYS A 497 15.49 0.13 5.91
CA LYS A 497 14.11 -0.35 5.83
C LYS A 497 13.77 -1.06 7.15
N ASN A 498 12.70 -0.64 7.82
CA ASN A 498 12.04 -1.39 8.91
C ASN A 498 12.85 -1.60 10.21
N ILE A 499 13.41 -0.56 10.85
CA ILE A 499 13.80 -0.69 12.28
C ILE A 499 12.56 -0.69 13.17
N THR A 500 11.76 -1.74 13.15
CA THR A 500 10.61 -1.84 14.05
C THR A 500 11.08 -1.97 15.50
N THR A 501 10.55 -1.10 16.37
CA THR A 501 10.60 -1.26 17.83
C THR A 501 9.99 -2.60 18.24
N GLN A 502 10.70 -3.36 19.07
CA GLN A 502 10.07 -4.40 19.89
C GLN A 502 9.16 -3.69 20.91
N GLY A 503 7.84 -3.83 20.81
CA GLY A 503 6.94 -3.42 21.88
C GLY A 503 5.74 -2.63 21.40
N ASP A 504 5.93 -1.37 21.04
CA ASP A 504 4.81 -0.47 20.79
C ASP A 504 4.85 0.05 19.36
N ILE A 505 3.70 0.00 18.68
CA ILE A 505 3.45 0.68 17.42
C ILE A 505 3.56 2.18 17.68
N LYS A 506 4.74 2.73 17.43
CA LYS A 506 4.89 4.13 17.03
C LYS A 506 5.67 4.12 15.71
N PRO A 507 5.21 4.84 14.69
CA PRO A 507 5.70 4.64 13.34
C PRO A 507 7.09 5.24 13.23
N LEU A 508 8.09 4.38 13.05
CA LEU A 508 9.00 4.66 11.95
C LEU A 508 8.11 4.85 10.75
N PHE A 509 8.08 6.05 10.21
CA PHE A 509 7.36 6.25 8.99
C PHE A 509 8.08 5.47 7.90
N SER A 510 7.42 4.45 7.36
CA SER A 510 7.98 3.57 6.32
C SER A 510 8.28 4.42 5.10
N THR A 511 9.52 4.89 5.02
CA THR A 511 10.07 5.53 3.85
C THR A 511 11.15 4.64 3.28
N ILE A 512 11.18 4.50 1.97
CA ILE A 512 12.34 3.98 1.26
C ILE A 512 13.40 5.08 1.29
N ALA A 513 14.44 4.88 2.09
CA ALA A 513 15.60 5.75 2.10
C ALA A 513 16.41 5.50 0.82
N ILE A 514 16.65 6.56 0.04
CA ILE A 514 17.44 6.53 -1.19
C ILE A 514 18.55 7.57 -1.02
N THR A 515 19.80 7.12 -1.03
CA THR A 515 20.97 8.01 -1.00
C THR A 515 21.13 8.70 -2.36
N LEU A 516 21.55 9.97 -2.35
CA LEU A 516 21.85 10.71 -3.57
C LEU A 516 23.28 10.44 -4.11
N ASP A 517 24.01 9.51 -3.49
CA ASP A 517 25.39 9.14 -3.83
C ASP A 517 25.50 8.25 -5.08
N ASN A 518 24.36 7.92 -5.70
CA ASN A 518 24.26 7.04 -6.86
C ASN A 518 24.09 7.79 -8.19
N SER A 519 24.04 7.05 -9.31
CA SER A 519 23.66 7.67 -10.59
C SER A 519 22.20 8.15 -10.54
N THR A 520 21.93 9.29 -11.18
CA THR A 520 20.58 9.86 -11.31
C THR A 520 19.59 8.85 -11.88
N GLU A 521 20.02 8.01 -12.84
CA GLU A 521 19.22 6.91 -13.38
C GLU A 521 18.74 5.92 -12.32
N LYS A 522 19.63 5.50 -11.40
CA LYS A 522 19.28 4.59 -10.32
C LYS A 522 18.40 5.25 -9.26
N ILE A 523 18.67 6.52 -8.93
CA ILE A 523 17.87 7.29 -7.97
C ILE A 523 16.44 7.44 -8.50
N ASN A 524 16.29 7.93 -9.73
CA ASN A 524 15.00 8.12 -10.39
C ASN A 524 14.21 6.82 -10.48
N THR A 525 14.90 5.70 -10.70
CA THR A 525 14.23 4.40 -10.71
C THR A 525 13.75 3.97 -9.33
N GLN A 526 14.57 4.11 -8.31
CA GLN A 526 14.17 3.75 -6.95
C GLN A 526 13.00 4.63 -6.47
N ILE A 527 13.00 5.92 -6.82
CA ILE A 527 11.86 6.82 -6.59
C ILE A 527 10.63 6.25 -7.29
N ALA A 528 10.68 6.08 -8.61
CA ALA A 528 9.54 5.59 -9.38
C ALA A 528 9.00 4.25 -8.85
N TRP A 529 9.89 3.33 -8.47
CA TRP A 529 9.50 2.06 -7.84
C TRP A 529 8.73 2.30 -6.55
N ALA A 530 9.25 3.13 -5.64
CA ALA A 530 8.62 3.38 -4.34
C ALA A 530 7.25 4.05 -4.51
N ILE A 531 7.16 5.11 -5.32
CA ILE A 531 5.89 5.81 -5.55
C ILE A 531 4.82 4.87 -6.14
N ASN A 532 5.20 4.03 -7.11
CA ASN A 532 4.28 3.06 -7.73
C ASN A 532 3.85 1.92 -6.80
N ASN A 533 4.64 1.64 -5.76
CA ASN A 533 4.28 0.71 -4.70
C ASN A 533 3.62 1.41 -3.51
N HIS A 534 3.25 2.70 -3.65
CA HIS A 534 2.66 3.53 -2.59
C HIS A 534 3.56 3.68 -1.36
N GLU A 535 4.87 3.54 -1.55
CA GLU A 535 5.88 3.72 -0.51
C GLU A 535 6.38 5.16 -0.52
N ASN A 536 6.35 5.81 0.63
CA ASN A 536 6.97 7.13 0.78
C ASN A 536 8.48 7.04 0.56
N VAL A 537 9.09 8.10 0.05
CA VAL A 537 10.52 8.17 -0.24
C VAL A 537 11.16 9.27 0.58
N ALA A 538 12.28 8.95 1.21
CA ALA A 538 13.19 9.94 1.78
C ALA A 538 14.48 9.95 0.98
N LEU A 539 14.67 11.00 0.17
CA LEU A 539 15.92 11.26 -0.54
C LEU A 539 16.93 11.85 0.43
N TYR A 540 18.04 11.17 0.61
CA TYR A 540 18.96 11.43 1.70
C TYR A 540 20.35 11.85 1.21
N ALA A 541 20.88 12.91 1.82
CA ALA A 541 22.25 13.39 1.65
C ALA A 541 22.68 14.19 2.90
N HIS A 542 23.97 14.47 3.08
CA HIS A 542 24.43 15.37 4.15
C HIS A 542 24.74 16.79 3.64
N THR A 543 25.46 16.90 2.54
CA THR A 543 25.94 18.18 1.98
C THR A 543 25.80 18.21 0.46
N LEU A 544 25.71 19.42 -0.10
CA LEU A 544 25.94 19.65 -1.53
C LEU A 544 27.42 19.52 -1.87
N ASP A 545 27.71 19.02 -3.07
CA ASP A 545 29.04 18.78 -3.65
C ASP A 545 30.00 17.96 -2.76
N GLY A 546 29.44 17.09 -1.92
CA GLY A 546 30.15 16.07 -1.15
C GLY A 546 30.08 14.68 -1.80
N VAL A 547 30.37 13.65 -1.01
CA VAL A 547 30.25 12.25 -1.46
C VAL A 547 28.78 11.90 -1.79
N ASP A 548 27.83 12.48 -1.05
CA ASP A 548 26.45 12.03 -1.07
C ASP A 548 25.55 12.75 -2.06
N CYS A 549 25.90 13.94 -2.54
CA CYS A 549 25.08 14.70 -3.48
C CYS A 549 25.92 15.81 -4.13
N SER A 550 25.70 16.08 -5.41
CA SER A 550 26.23 17.26 -6.11
C SER A 550 25.09 18.18 -6.55
N GLU A 551 25.39 19.45 -6.80
CA GLU A 551 24.38 20.41 -7.31
C GLU A 551 23.72 19.90 -8.59
N ALA A 552 24.52 19.43 -9.55
CA ALA A 552 24.01 18.89 -10.80
C ALA A 552 23.02 17.73 -10.55
N ARG A 553 23.33 16.84 -9.61
CA ARG A 553 22.46 15.70 -9.31
C ARG A 553 21.18 16.12 -8.59
N LEU A 554 21.28 17.04 -7.64
CA LEU A 554 20.10 17.57 -6.96
C LEU A 554 19.13 18.18 -7.97
N ARG A 555 19.65 18.98 -8.90
CA ARG A 555 18.86 19.60 -9.98
C ARG A 555 18.25 18.56 -10.91
N GLU A 556 19.02 17.59 -11.38
CA GLU A 556 18.51 16.50 -12.24
C GLU A 556 17.38 15.69 -11.57
N VAL A 557 17.49 15.43 -10.26
CA VAL A 557 16.43 14.76 -9.50
C VAL A 557 15.21 15.68 -9.32
N CYS A 558 15.41 16.98 -9.08
CA CYS A 558 14.32 17.95 -9.03
C CYS A 558 13.59 18.07 -10.36
N ASP A 559 14.31 18.15 -11.48
CA ASP A 559 13.76 18.15 -12.85
C ASP A 559 12.90 16.89 -13.05
N PHE A 560 13.41 15.72 -12.67
CA PHE A 560 12.67 14.46 -12.77
C PHE A 560 11.37 14.48 -11.94
N LEU A 561 11.42 14.92 -10.69
CA LEU A 561 10.23 15.02 -9.83
C LEU A 561 9.21 16.03 -10.40
N TYR A 562 9.70 17.15 -10.95
CA TYR A 562 8.90 18.24 -11.49
C TYR A 562 8.20 17.85 -12.78
N ASP A 563 8.94 17.27 -13.73
CA ASP A 563 8.41 16.76 -15.01
C ASP A 563 7.35 15.67 -14.82
N LEU A 564 7.41 14.97 -13.69
CA LEU A 564 6.47 13.93 -13.31
C LEU A 564 5.30 14.43 -12.46
N GLY A 565 5.37 15.65 -11.95
CA GLY A 565 4.40 16.16 -10.99
C GLY A 565 4.36 15.34 -9.70
N ILE A 566 5.47 14.69 -9.31
CA ILE A 566 5.55 13.96 -8.04
C ILE A 566 5.54 15.00 -6.90
N PRO A 567 4.64 14.86 -5.92
CA PRO A 567 4.61 15.79 -4.79
C PRO A 567 5.86 15.64 -3.94
N VAL A 568 6.62 16.73 -3.84
CA VAL A 568 7.70 16.87 -2.87
C VAL A 568 7.16 17.57 -1.63
N VAL A 569 7.25 16.91 -0.50
CA VAL A 569 6.61 17.32 0.76
C VAL A 569 7.61 17.30 1.90
N THR A 570 7.27 17.99 3.00
CA THR A 570 8.02 17.85 4.25
C THR A 570 7.54 16.64 5.06
N TYR A 571 8.23 16.29 6.16
CA TYR A 571 7.80 15.19 7.03
C TYR A 571 6.42 15.41 7.62
N SER A 572 6.12 16.61 8.09
CA SER A 572 4.81 16.98 8.65
C SER A 572 3.67 16.88 7.64
N GLU A 573 3.96 17.02 6.35
CA GLU A 573 2.97 16.88 5.27
C GLU A 573 2.86 15.43 4.77
N MET A 574 3.95 14.71 4.85
CA MET A 574 3.98 13.26 4.66
C MET A 574 3.21 12.55 5.78
N PHE A 575 3.33 13.05 7.02
CA PHE A 575 2.81 12.49 8.27
C PHE A 575 2.11 13.57 9.12
N PRO A 576 0.84 13.89 8.81
CA PRO A 576 0.11 14.98 9.44
C PRO A 576 -0.19 14.71 10.92
N GLU A 577 -0.36 15.80 11.69
CA GLU A 577 -0.56 15.75 13.15
C GLU A 577 -1.82 14.97 13.58
N GLY A 578 -2.88 14.99 12.77
CA GLY A 578 -4.10 14.24 13.05
C GLY A 578 -3.87 12.73 13.17
N ASP A 579 -2.90 12.21 12.39
CA ASP A 579 -2.54 10.80 12.39
C ASP A 579 -1.38 10.52 13.36
N TYR A 580 -0.51 11.53 13.59
CA TYR A 580 0.71 11.42 14.38
C TYR A 580 0.85 12.57 15.40
N PRO A 581 0.10 12.52 16.50
CA PRO A 581 0.06 13.60 17.47
C PRO A 581 1.41 13.79 18.17
N GLU A 582 1.69 15.00 18.64
CA GLU A 582 2.89 15.27 19.42
C GLU A 582 2.86 14.54 20.77
N PRO A 583 3.89 13.76 21.13
CA PRO A 583 4.01 13.19 22.46
C PRO A 583 4.12 14.27 23.54
N ASP A 584 3.65 14.00 24.76
CA ASP A 584 4.00 14.80 25.95
C ASP A 584 5.46 14.50 26.36
N TRP A 585 6.39 14.98 25.55
CA TRP A 585 7.80 14.66 25.65
C TRP A 585 8.46 15.22 26.91
N ARG A 586 7.87 16.26 27.53
CA ARG A 586 8.34 16.79 28.82
C ARG A 586 8.10 15.78 29.96
N SER A 587 7.16 14.86 29.79
CA SER A 587 6.88 13.78 30.72
C SER A 587 7.72 12.51 30.52
N ALA A 588 8.50 12.42 29.43
CA ALA A 588 9.25 11.22 28.99
C ALA A 588 10.42 10.79 29.90
N LYS A 589 10.44 11.17 31.19
CA LYS A 589 11.55 10.84 32.11
C LYS A 589 11.65 9.33 32.39
N LYS A 590 12.74 8.71 31.94
CA LYS A 590 13.38 7.46 32.43
C LYS A 590 12.48 6.22 32.63
N LYS A 591 11.40 6.04 31.87
CA LYS A 591 10.53 4.86 32.08
C LYS A 591 11.12 3.53 31.57
N HIS A 592 12.11 3.53 30.67
CA HIS A 592 12.47 2.31 29.91
C HIS A 592 13.97 1.98 29.74
N LEU A 593 14.87 2.58 30.53
CA LEU A 593 16.30 2.21 30.49
C LEU A 593 16.66 1.38 31.74
N VAL A 594 16.40 0.07 31.70
CA VAL A 594 16.93 -0.92 32.67
C VAL A 594 17.89 -1.85 31.94
#